data_AF-A0AAU6PIF0-F1
#
_entry.id   AF-A0AAU6PIF0-F1
#
_cell.length_a   1.000
_cell.length_b   1.000
_cell.length_c   1.000
_cell.angle_alpha   90.00
_cell.angle_beta   90.00
_cell.angle_gamma   90.00
#
_symmetry.space_group_name_H-M   'P 1'
#
loop_
_entity.id
_entity.type
_entity.pdbx_description
1 polymer ?
#
loop_
_entity_poly.entity_id
_entity_poly.type
_entity_poly.pdbx_seq_one_letter_code
_entity_poly.pdbx_strand_id
1 'polypeptide(L)'
;MPQDRELLLEKLFETYYSTRKNKRNTHSCAEYEVNYEGHLIALCDRLLDKTYQPKRSICFISFYPVQREIFAANFEDRIIHHLIFNAINPIL
;
A
#
# COMPACT_ATOMS: atom_id res chain seq x y z
N MET A 1 -20.04 -1.87 11.21
CA MET A 1 -21.18 -1.01 10.81
C MET A 1 -20.91 -0.46 9.41
N PRO A 2 -21.91 -0.10 8.60
CA PRO A 2 -21.70 0.48 7.26
C PRO A 2 -20.73 1.67 7.24
N GLN A 3 -20.74 2.46 8.33
CA GLN A 3 -19.86 3.63 8.54
C GLN A 3 -18.37 3.27 8.64
N ASP A 4 -18.01 2.11 9.21
CA ASP A 4 -16.61 1.71 9.38
C ASP A 4 -15.97 1.36 8.04
N ARG A 5 -16.76 0.77 7.13
CA ARG A 5 -16.31 0.41 5.78
C ARG A 5 -16.05 1.63 4.93
N GLU A 6 -16.97 2.59 4.97
CA GLU A 6 -16.85 3.84 4.20
C GLU A 6 -15.61 4.64 4.65
N LEU A 7 -15.43 4.80 5.96
CA LEU A 7 -14.26 5.46 6.53
C LEU A 7 -12.94 4.73 6.18
N LEU A 8 -12.92 3.40 6.25
CA LEU A 8 -11.72 2.64 5.88
C LEU A 8 -11.41 2.79 4.39
N LEU A 9 -12.44 2.76 3.54
CA LEU A 9 -12.27 2.92 2.10
C LEU A 9 -11.73 4.31 1.76
N GLU A 10 -12.27 5.37 2.36
CA GLU A 10 -11.77 6.75 2.22
C GLU A 10 -10.27 6.83 2.57
N LYS A 11 -9.89 6.32 3.74
CA LYS A 11 -8.48 6.29 4.18
C LYS A 11 -7.58 5.50 3.24
N LEU A 12 -8.08 4.41 2.66
CA LEU A 12 -7.34 3.61 1.67
C LEU A 12 -7.09 4.42 0.39
N PHE A 13 -8.08 5.17 -0.09
CA PHE A 13 -7.90 6.04 -1.26
C PHE A 13 -6.89 7.17 -0.98
N GLU A 14 -7.00 7.86 0.15
CA GLU A 14 -6.03 8.89 0.56
C GLU A 14 -4.60 8.34 0.63
N THR A 15 -4.47 7.15 1.23
CA THR A 15 -3.19 6.47 1.38
C THR A 15 -2.62 5.99 0.05
N TYR A 16 -3.47 5.52 -0.86
CA TYR A 16 -3.08 5.20 -2.23
C TYR A 16 -2.51 6.42 -2.95
N TYR A 17 -3.22 7.55 -2.95
CA TYR A 17 -2.78 8.76 -3.65
C TYR A 17 -1.45 9.29 -3.11
N SER A 18 -1.27 9.29 -1.78
CA SER A 18 -0.01 9.69 -1.15
C SER A 18 1.15 8.72 -1.47
N THR A 19 0.90 7.41 -1.42
CA THR A 19 1.90 6.37 -1.76
C THR A 19 2.31 6.46 -3.24
N ARG A 20 1.33 6.63 -4.14
CA ARG A 20 1.54 6.73 -5.59
C ARG A 20 2.44 7.90 -5.96
N LYS A 21 2.31 9.07 -5.30
CA LYS A 21 3.06 10.30 -5.62
C LYS A 21 4.57 10.06 -5.75
N ASN A 22 5.14 9.21 -4.91
CA ASN A 22 6.58 8.94 -4.89
C ASN A 22 6.99 7.63 -5.60
N LYS A 23 6.03 6.82 -6.04
CA LYS A 23 6.28 5.44 -6.54
C LYS A 23 5.64 5.15 -7.90
N ARG A 24 5.02 6.14 -8.53
CA ARG A 24 4.33 6.00 -9.84
C ARG A 24 5.16 5.31 -10.92
N ASN A 25 6.47 5.55 -10.95
CA ASN A 25 7.36 4.99 -11.98
C ASN A 25 7.84 3.56 -11.68
N THR A 26 7.37 2.92 -10.61
CA THR A 26 7.73 1.54 -10.31
C THR A 26 6.80 0.56 -11.04
N HIS A 27 7.33 -0.55 -11.53
CA HIS A 27 6.54 -1.59 -12.21
C HIS A 27 5.32 -2.04 -11.37
N SER A 28 5.54 -2.30 -10.09
CA SER A 28 4.48 -2.73 -9.17
C SER A 28 3.38 -1.68 -8.99
N CYS A 29 3.68 -0.38 -9.08
CA CYS A 29 2.66 0.66 -9.06
C CYS A 29 1.90 0.71 -10.38
N ALA A 30 2.60 0.65 -11.51
CA ALA A 30 1.98 0.70 -12.84
C ALA A 30 0.99 -0.46 -13.04
N GLU A 31 1.37 -1.68 -12.63
CA GLU A 31 0.50 -2.86 -12.67
C GLU A 31 -0.74 -2.71 -11.77
N TYR A 32 -0.55 -2.18 -10.55
CA TYR A 32 -1.65 -1.93 -9.62
C TYR A 32 -2.61 -0.85 -10.12
N GLU A 33 -2.09 0.18 -10.80
CA GLU A 33 -2.81 1.36 -11.26
C GLU A 33 -3.84 1.03 -12.37
N VAL A 34 -3.63 -0.04 -13.15
CA VAL A 34 -4.55 -0.47 -14.22
C VAL A 34 -5.98 -0.69 -13.70
N ASN A 35 -6.13 -1.18 -12.47
CA ASN A 35 -7.42 -1.41 -11.83
C ASN A 35 -7.38 -1.02 -10.34
N TYR A 36 -6.88 0.19 -10.06
CA TYR A 36 -6.65 0.61 -8.68
C TYR A 36 -7.94 0.66 -7.84
N GLU A 37 -9.07 1.12 -8.39
CA GLU A 37 -10.35 1.19 -7.68
C GLU A 37 -10.82 -0.21 -7.25
N GLY A 38 -10.80 -1.17 -8.18
CA GLY A 38 -11.17 -2.56 -7.89
C GLY A 38 -10.24 -3.20 -6.86
N HIS A 39 -8.93 -2.96 -6.97
CA HIS A 39 -7.96 -3.45 -5.99
C HIS A 39 -8.17 -2.84 -4.60
N LEU A 40 -8.49 -1.55 -4.49
CA LEU A 40 -8.72 -0.88 -3.21
C LEU A 40 -10.01 -1.33 -2.54
N ILE A 41 -11.09 -1.52 -3.31
CA ILE A 41 -12.35 -2.08 -2.79
C ILE A 41 -12.11 -3.49 -2.27
N ALA A 42 -11.45 -4.35 -3.05
CA ALA A 42 -11.13 -5.71 -2.64
C ALA A 42 -10.15 -5.78 -1.46
N LEU A 43 -9.26 -4.78 -1.32
CA LEU A 43 -8.39 -4.65 -0.16
C LEU A 43 -9.19 -4.27 1.08
N CYS A 44 -10.11 -3.32 0.98
CA CYS A 44 -11.01 -2.93 2.07
C CYS A 44 -11.78 -4.15 2.60
N ASP A 45 -12.39 -4.92 1.71
CA ASP A 45 -13.15 -6.12 2.08
C ASP A 45 -12.24 -7.15 2.79
N ARG A 46 -11.03 -7.42 2.27
CA ARG A 46 -10.05 -8.31 2.92
C ARG A 46 -9.58 -7.83 4.30
N LEU A 47 -9.47 -6.52 4.51
CA LEU A 47 -9.09 -5.97 5.81
C LEU A 47 -10.22 -6.12 6.83
N LEU A 48 -11.47 -5.86 6.41
CA LEU A 48 -12.65 -6.04 7.26
C LEU A 48 -12.85 -7.51 7.65
N ASP A 49 -12.66 -8.41 6.68
CA ASP A 49 -12.75 -9.86 6.88
C ASP A 49 -11.53 -10.45 7.58
N LYS A 50 -10.48 -9.63 7.84
CA LYS A 50 -9.21 -10.05 8.45
C LYS A 50 -8.50 -11.18 7.69
N THR A 51 -8.66 -11.20 6.37
CA THR A 51 -8.06 -12.19 5.46
C THR A 51 -6.87 -11.65 4.69
N TYR A 52 -6.56 -10.35 4.82
CA TYR A 52 -5.37 -9.75 4.22
C TYR A 52 -4.09 -10.46 4.68
N GLN A 53 -3.24 -10.80 3.71
CA GLN A 53 -1.88 -11.30 3.93
C GLN A 53 -0.91 -10.50 3.07
N PRO A 54 0.24 -10.06 3.62
CA PRO A 54 1.27 -9.37 2.85
C PRO A 54 1.75 -10.21 1.67
N LYS A 55 1.97 -9.55 0.53
CA LYS A 55 2.52 -10.19 -0.66
C LYS A 55 4.02 -10.39 -0.53
N ARG A 56 4.60 -11.20 -1.43
CA ARG A 56 6.04 -11.41 -1.48
C ARG A 56 6.77 -10.11 -1.82
N SER A 57 7.85 -9.84 -1.08
CA SER A 57 8.76 -8.74 -1.38
C SER A 57 9.49 -8.95 -2.72
N ILE A 58 9.76 -7.84 -3.39
CA ILE A 58 10.63 -7.77 -4.57
C ILE A 58 12.06 -7.52 -4.05
N CYS A 59 13.00 -8.42 -4.39
CA CYS A 59 14.41 -8.25 -4.05
C CYS A 59 15.20 -7.74 -5.27
N PHE A 60 16.04 -6.71 -5.07
CA PHE A 60 16.97 -6.21 -6.08
C PHE A 60 18.18 -5.53 -5.44
N ILE A 61 19.28 -5.42 -6.18
CA ILE A 61 20.48 -4.70 -5.74
C ILE A 61 20.40 -3.24 -6.21
N SER A 62 20.63 -2.31 -5.29
CA SER A 62 20.84 -0.89 -5.59
C SER A 62 22.31 -0.54 -5.37
N PHE A 63 22.95 0.07 -6.37
CA PHE A 63 24.39 0.38 -6.33
C PHE A 63 24.72 1.75 -5.72
N TYR A 64 23.74 2.66 -5.63
CA TYR A 64 23.93 4.02 -5.11
C TYR A 64 23.18 4.27 -3.79
N PRO A 65 23.71 5.08 -2.85
CA PRO A 65 25.09 5.59 -2.79
C PRO A 65 26.12 4.51 -2.41
N VAL A 66 25.68 3.42 -1.78
CA VAL A 66 26.46 2.22 -1.47
C VAL A 66 25.66 1.00 -1.95
N GLN A 67 26.36 -0.04 -2.40
CA GLN A 67 25.72 -1.29 -2.82
C GLN A 67 24.94 -1.92 -1.66
N ARG A 68 23.66 -2.18 -1.91
CA ARG A 68 22.74 -2.77 -0.94
C ARG A 68 21.73 -3.67 -1.62
N GLU A 69 21.44 -4.78 -0.98
CA GLU A 69 20.28 -5.60 -1.28
C GLU A 69 19.04 -4.95 -0.68
N ILE A 70 18.03 -4.69 -1.51
CA ILE A 70 16.79 -4.03 -1.11
C ILE A 70 15.66 -5.05 -1.21
N PHE A 71 14.98 -5.27 -0.09
CA PHE A 71 13.73 -6.01 0.00
C PHE A 71 12.57 -5.02 0.03
N ALA A 72 11.95 -4.81 -1.13
CA ALA A 72 10.90 -3.84 -1.28
C ALA A 72 9.53 -4.55 -1.25
N ALA A 73 8.63 -4.13 -0.36
CA ALA A 73 7.27 -4.66 -0.28
C ALA A 73 6.49 -4.46 -1.60
N ASN A 74 5.44 -5.23 -1.86
CA ASN A 74 4.58 -4.98 -3.02
C ASN A 74 3.90 -3.60 -2.88
N PHE A 75 3.46 -2.99 -3.99
CA PHE A 75 2.78 -1.70 -3.93
C PHE A 75 1.53 -1.71 -3.03
N GLU A 76 0.72 -2.78 -3.07
CA GLU A 76 -0.44 -2.91 -2.18
C GLU A 76 -0.04 -2.91 -0.69
N ASP A 77 1.01 -3.65 -0.33
CA ASP A 77 1.50 -3.72 1.05
C ASP A 77 2.00 -2.34 1.53
N ARG A 78 2.60 -1.54 0.63
CA ARG A 78 3.01 -0.16 0.95
C ARG A 78 1.82 0.71 1.31
N ILE A 79 0.67 0.55 0.64
CA ILE A 79 -0.56 1.27 1.00
C ILE A 79 -0.94 0.92 2.44
N ILE A 80 -0.91 -0.36 2.82
CA ILE A 80 -1.19 -0.78 4.19
C ILE A 80 -0.18 -0.23 5.20
N HIS A 81 1.12 -0.25 4.87
CA HIS A 81 2.16 0.31 5.74
C HIS A 81 1.94 1.81 5.99
N HIS A 82 1.63 2.57 4.92
CA HIS A 82 1.32 4.00 5.04
C HIS A 82 0.01 4.24 5.80
N LEU A 83 -1.00 3.38 5.65
CA LEU A 83 -2.27 3.48 6.37
C LEU A 83 -2.05 3.34 7.88
N ILE A 84 -1.28 2.31 8.28
CA ILE A 84 -0.90 2.06 9.67
C ILE A 84 -0.07 3.23 10.20
N PHE A 85 0.93 3.68 9.43
CA PHE A 85 1.76 4.82 9.81
C PHE A 85 0.93 6.09 10.04
N ASN A 86 0.02 6.43 9.13
CA ASN A 86 -0.83 7.61 9.26
C ASN A 86 -1.76 7.55 10.48
N ALA A 87 -2.19 6.35 10.88
CA ALA A 87 -3.02 6.16 12.06
C ALA A 87 -2.23 6.27 13.38
N ILE A 88 -0.98 5.80 13.40
CA ILE A 88 -0.17 5.72 14.63
C ILE A 88 0.68 6.99 14.82
N ASN A 89 1.24 7.56 13.76
CA ASN A 89 2.18 8.68 13.82
C ASN A 89 1.67 9.92 14.58
N PRO A 90 0.37 10.32 14.54
CA PRO A 90 -0.11 11.44 15.34
C PRO A 90 -0.12 11.20 16.86
N ILE A 91 0.03 9.94 17.29
CA ILE A 91 -0.04 9.50 18.69
C ILE A 91 1.38 9.25 19.26
N LEU A 92 2.38 9.10 18.39
CA LEU A 92 3.80 8.96 18.76
C LEU A 92 4.46 10.33 18.98
#